data_AF-X1R9T5-F1
#
_entry.id   AF-X1R9T5-F1
#
_cell.length_a   1.000
_cell.length_b   1.000
_cell.length_c   1.000
_cell.angle_alpha   90.00
_cell.angle_beta   90.00
_cell.angle_gamma   90.00
#
_symmetry.space_group_name_H-M   'P 1'
#
loop_
_entity.id
_entity.type
_entity.pdbx_description
1 polymer ?
#
loop_
_entity_poly.entity_id
_entity_poly.type
_entity_poly.pdbx_seq_one_letter_code
_entity_poly.pdbx_strand_id
1 'polypeptide(L)'
;DIFEVRGWERDKRGEVSLPEVENSKVVLSYYGLDKVRRRTEIIFELPPSKVEVEPGHAYPPSTRRMSALLPETYEAAPRIISRPPCAKVSWDLTLKPRTPLDITFSIQPSEGEGIHRVDSFDDVLTKMRDSYHEWRRGCAMLETNNELFNRLLERSVLDLRLLIEDTPQGLVPTAGIPWFACVFGRDSLITSLQTLMLNPQIATGTLRFLAKCQGTKVDPWYDEEPGKIVHEIRKGEMAKSGEIPHSAYYGSVDATPLFLMLFTETMRWLDDDELFQEILPAAKRALEWMENYGDLDGDGYVEYLSRSSGGIRNQGWKDSRGSLTYPDGTPVESTVALVEVQGYAYRALSDMAELLRRKGDAEIADRLAEKASNLKRNF
;
A
#
# COMPACT_ATOMS: atom_id res chain seq x y z
N ASP A 1 8.04 -13.79 -4.73
CA ASP A 1 7.27 -12.53 -4.69
C ASP A 1 6.09 -12.63 -3.71
N ILE A 2 5.53 -11.52 -3.16
CA ILE A 2 4.37 -11.56 -2.23
C ILE A 2 3.11 -12.18 -2.88
N PHE A 3 2.91 -11.99 -4.19
CA PHE A 3 1.79 -12.60 -4.91
C PHE A 3 1.92 -14.14 -4.94
N GLU A 4 3.13 -14.67 -5.12
CA GLU A 4 3.39 -16.12 -4.97
C GLU A 4 3.12 -16.60 -3.54
N VAL A 5 3.52 -15.84 -2.51
CA VAL A 5 3.21 -16.20 -1.11
C VAL A 5 1.71 -16.16 -0.83
N ARG A 6 0.94 -15.33 -1.54
CA ARG A 6 -0.53 -15.31 -1.53
C ARG A 6 -1.16 -16.44 -2.35
N GLY A 7 -0.36 -17.21 -3.09
CA GLY A 7 -0.81 -18.38 -3.84
C GLY A 7 -1.01 -18.17 -5.34
N TRP A 8 -0.53 -17.06 -5.91
CA TRP A 8 -0.52 -16.87 -7.36
C TRP A 8 0.44 -17.85 -8.01
N GLU A 9 0.00 -18.45 -9.12
CA GLU A 9 0.87 -19.25 -9.96
C GLU A 9 1.86 -18.36 -10.71
N ARG A 10 3.06 -18.89 -10.89
CA ARG A 10 4.14 -18.20 -11.59
C ARG A 10 4.96 -19.21 -12.35
N ASP A 11 5.03 -19.03 -13.67
CA ASP A 11 5.65 -20.00 -14.58
C ASP A 11 7.17 -20.10 -14.40
N LYS A 12 7.80 -18.96 -14.13
CA LYS A 12 9.26 -18.83 -14.02
C LYS A 12 9.62 -18.19 -12.69
N ARG A 13 10.77 -18.57 -12.17
CA ARG A 13 11.37 -17.97 -10.98
C ARG A 13 12.80 -17.55 -11.29
N GLY A 14 13.28 -16.57 -10.54
CA GLY A 14 14.70 -16.25 -10.51
C GLY A 14 15.53 -17.39 -9.93
N GLU A 15 16.83 -17.14 -9.85
CA GLU A 15 17.81 -18.11 -9.35
C GLU A 15 18.07 -17.88 -7.86
N VAL A 16 17.89 -18.91 -7.03
CA VAL A 16 18.25 -18.88 -5.61
C VAL A 16 19.63 -19.51 -5.45
N SER A 17 20.58 -18.76 -4.91
CA SER A 17 21.93 -19.28 -4.62
C SER A 17 21.96 -20.05 -3.30
N LEU A 18 22.96 -20.92 -3.12
CA LEU A 18 23.24 -21.48 -1.81
C LEU A 18 23.65 -20.35 -0.84
N PRO A 19 23.30 -20.44 0.45
CA PRO A 19 23.79 -19.52 1.47
C PRO A 19 25.31 -19.43 1.45
N GLU A 20 25.84 -18.21 1.36
CA GLU A 20 27.27 -17.94 1.50
C GLU A 20 27.57 -17.79 3.01
N VAL A 21 28.57 -18.52 3.51
CA VAL A 21 28.91 -18.54 4.94
C VAL A 21 30.29 -17.95 5.14
N GLU A 22 30.36 -16.95 6.00
CA GLU A 22 31.59 -16.38 6.56
C GLU A 22 31.55 -16.53 8.09
N ASN A 23 32.68 -16.26 8.77
CA ASN A 23 32.86 -16.55 10.21
C ASN A 23 31.72 -16.01 11.11
N SER A 24 31.23 -14.79 10.83
CA SER A 24 30.16 -14.13 11.60
C SER A 24 28.99 -13.68 10.73
N LYS A 25 28.82 -14.25 9.54
CA LYS A 25 27.83 -13.77 8.57
C LYS A 25 27.32 -14.90 7.69
N VAL A 26 26.02 -14.89 7.44
CA VAL A 26 25.35 -15.72 6.42
C VAL A 26 24.68 -14.80 5.42
N VAL A 27 24.91 -15.02 4.12
CA VAL A 27 24.29 -14.23 3.06
C VAL A 27 23.35 -15.12 2.24
N LEU A 28 22.08 -14.73 2.17
CA LEU A 28 21.08 -15.35 1.29
C LEU A 28 20.98 -14.50 0.02
N SER A 29 21.17 -15.10 -1.15
CA SER A 29 21.11 -14.40 -2.45
C SER A 29 20.00 -14.93 -3.34
N TYR A 30 19.31 -14.02 -4.02
CA TYR A 30 18.31 -14.31 -5.04
C TYR A 30 18.49 -13.39 -6.24
N TYR A 31 18.59 -13.94 -7.45
CA TYR A 31 18.66 -13.18 -8.69
C TYR A 31 17.33 -13.26 -9.43
N GLY A 32 16.56 -12.17 -9.40
CA GLY A 32 15.20 -12.13 -9.95
C GLY A 32 15.15 -12.08 -11.48
N LEU A 33 13.99 -12.42 -12.05
CA LEU A 33 13.67 -12.27 -13.47
C LEU A 33 13.69 -10.81 -13.94
N ASP A 34 13.53 -9.88 -13.00
CA ASP A 34 13.69 -8.44 -13.19
C ASP A 34 15.17 -8.01 -13.30
N LYS A 35 16.11 -8.97 -13.31
CA LYS A 35 17.57 -8.75 -13.35
C LYS A 35 18.10 -8.01 -12.12
N VAL A 36 17.35 -8.03 -11.02
CA VAL A 36 17.76 -7.45 -9.74
C VAL A 36 18.29 -8.54 -8.82
N ARG A 37 19.54 -8.38 -8.38
CA ARG A 37 20.10 -9.19 -7.29
C ARG A 37 19.56 -8.68 -5.96
N ARG A 38 18.97 -9.58 -5.19
CA ARG A 38 18.47 -9.36 -3.82
C ARG A 38 19.35 -10.16 -2.87
N ARG A 39 19.75 -9.54 -1.77
CA ARG A 39 20.58 -10.15 -0.74
C ARG A 39 19.95 -9.93 0.62
N THR A 40 20.07 -10.92 1.50
CA THR A 40 19.77 -10.77 2.92
C THR A 40 21.00 -11.19 3.70
N GLU A 41 21.67 -10.23 4.33
CA GLU A 41 22.82 -10.49 5.19
C GLU A 41 22.35 -10.70 6.64
N ILE A 42 22.77 -11.81 7.24
CA ILE A 42 22.53 -12.15 8.64
C ILE A 42 23.88 -12.09 9.33
N ILE A 43 24.09 -11.09 10.19
CA ILE A 43 25.38 -10.81 10.82
C ILE A 43 25.26 -11.08 12.32
N PHE A 44 26.16 -11.90 12.86
CA PHE A 44 26.16 -12.34 14.24
C PHE A 44 27.24 -11.59 15.04
N GLU A 45 26.86 -11.02 16.18
CA GLU A 45 27.82 -10.38 17.09
C GLU A 45 28.74 -11.44 17.72
N LEU A 46 28.15 -12.56 18.18
CA LEU A 46 28.86 -13.74 18.61
C LEU A 46 28.92 -14.76 17.45
N PRO A 47 30.11 -15.07 16.91
CA PRO A 47 30.26 -16.06 15.84
C PRO A 47 29.62 -17.41 16.24
N PRO A 48 28.84 -18.04 15.35
CA PRO A 48 28.26 -19.34 15.64
C PRO A 48 29.31 -20.44 15.74
N SER A 49 29.08 -21.41 16.61
CA SER A 49 29.94 -22.59 16.76
C SER A 49 29.88 -23.48 15.52
N LYS A 50 28.72 -23.54 14.86
CA LYS A 50 28.52 -24.34 13.66
C LYS A 50 27.46 -23.72 12.75
N VAL A 51 27.74 -23.71 11.44
CA VAL A 51 26.82 -23.36 10.36
C VAL A 51 26.71 -24.52 9.39
N GLU A 52 25.48 -25.00 9.15
CA GLU A 52 25.18 -26.08 8.20
C GLU A 52 24.37 -25.51 7.03
N VAL A 53 24.86 -25.66 5.81
CA VAL A 53 24.13 -25.25 4.60
C VAL A 53 23.35 -26.44 4.05
N GLU A 54 22.04 -26.29 3.92
CA GLU A 54 21.15 -27.28 3.33
C GLU A 54 20.70 -26.81 1.93
N PRO A 55 20.87 -27.62 0.88
CA PRO A 55 20.37 -27.28 -0.45
C PRO A 55 18.83 -27.23 -0.45
N GLY A 56 18.28 -26.50 -1.42
CA GLY A 56 16.83 -26.44 -1.59
C GLY A 56 16.24 -27.82 -1.89
N HIS A 57 15.06 -28.09 -1.33
CA HIS A 57 14.34 -29.35 -1.53
C HIS A 57 12.96 -29.07 -2.12
N ALA A 58 12.66 -29.63 -3.29
CA ALA A 58 11.29 -29.69 -3.80
C ALA A 58 10.55 -30.83 -3.11
N TYR A 59 9.50 -30.54 -2.35
CA TYR A 59 8.59 -31.57 -1.86
C TYR A 59 7.71 -32.04 -3.02
N PRO A 60 7.35 -33.34 -3.08
CA PRO A 60 6.32 -33.81 -3.98
C PRO A 60 5.01 -33.04 -3.70
N PRO A 61 4.18 -32.78 -4.72
CA PRO A 61 2.99 -31.96 -4.57
C PRO A 61 2.07 -32.56 -3.50
N SER A 62 1.89 -31.83 -2.39
CA SER A 62 1.00 -32.25 -1.31
C SER A 62 -0.44 -31.86 -1.64
N THR A 63 -1.37 -32.80 -1.48
CA THR A 63 -2.81 -32.53 -1.50
C THR A 63 -3.23 -31.75 -0.24
N ARG A 64 -3.42 -30.43 -0.41
CA ARG A 64 -4.13 -29.40 0.41
C ARG A 64 -4.16 -29.50 1.96
N ARG A 65 -3.91 -28.33 2.58
CA ARG A 65 -4.88 -27.69 3.51
C ARG A 65 -5.17 -26.27 3.00
N MET A 66 -6.44 -25.89 2.99
CA MET A 66 -6.87 -24.50 2.77
C MET A 66 -6.30 -23.62 3.89
N SER A 67 -5.74 -22.48 3.54
CA SER A 67 -5.47 -21.43 4.53
C SER A 67 -6.82 -20.85 4.97
N ALA A 68 -7.15 -20.92 6.25
CA ALA A 68 -8.34 -20.29 6.83
C ALA A 68 -8.24 -18.74 6.85
N LEU A 69 -7.12 -18.17 6.39
CA LEU A 69 -6.82 -16.74 6.41
C LEU A 69 -7.01 -16.06 5.05
N LEU A 70 -7.38 -16.80 4.01
CA LEU A 70 -7.66 -16.24 2.69
C LEU A 70 -9.18 -16.32 2.43
N PRO A 71 -9.82 -15.25 1.95
CA PRO A 71 -11.20 -15.31 1.46
C PRO A 71 -11.32 -16.43 0.41
N GLU A 72 -12.48 -17.10 0.37
CA GLU A 72 -12.81 -18.28 -0.44
C GLU A 72 -12.62 -18.12 -1.97
N THR A 73 -12.14 -16.97 -2.43
CA THR A 73 -12.13 -16.52 -3.83
C THR A 73 -10.83 -16.80 -4.59
N TYR A 74 -9.83 -17.39 -3.95
CA TYR A 74 -8.64 -17.86 -4.67
C TYR A 74 -8.63 -19.38 -4.61
N GLU A 75 -8.85 -20.04 -5.75
CA GLU A 75 -8.43 -21.42 -5.92
C GLU A 75 -6.93 -21.45 -5.65
N ALA A 76 -6.54 -21.80 -4.43
CA ALA A 76 -5.16 -21.99 -4.08
C ALA A 76 -4.65 -23.14 -4.95
N ALA A 77 -3.87 -22.78 -5.98
CA ALA A 77 -3.13 -23.72 -6.79
C ALA A 77 -2.38 -24.72 -5.91
N PRO A 78 -2.25 -25.99 -6.34
CA PRO A 78 -1.39 -26.94 -5.64
C PRO A 78 0.03 -26.35 -5.57
N ARG A 79 0.46 -25.96 -4.36
CA ARG A 79 1.82 -25.48 -4.17
C ARG A 79 2.78 -26.64 -4.36
N ILE A 80 3.71 -26.51 -5.31
CA ILE A 80 5.01 -27.17 -5.15
C ILE A 80 5.64 -26.48 -3.95
N ILE A 81 5.49 -27.08 -2.77
CA ILE A 81 6.24 -26.65 -1.60
C ILE A 81 7.69 -26.96 -1.95
N SER A 82 8.46 -25.95 -2.31
CA SER A 82 9.91 -26.05 -2.39
C SER A 82 10.46 -25.32 -1.19
N ARG A 83 11.26 -26.01 -0.39
CA ARG A 83 12.09 -25.37 0.62
C ARG A 83 13.25 -24.72 -0.12
N PRO A 84 13.42 -23.39 -0.07
CA PRO A 84 14.60 -22.76 -0.64
C PRO A 84 15.86 -23.24 0.11
N PRO A 85 17.05 -23.15 -0.50
CA PRO A 85 18.31 -23.31 0.22
C PRO A 85 18.31 -22.51 1.52
N CYS A 86 18.84 -23.11 2.59
CA CYS A 86 18.83 -22.46 3.90
C CYS A 86 20.12 -22.78 4.68
N ALA A 87 20.41 -21.95 5.68
CA ALA A 87 21.50 -22.16 6.60
C ALA A 87 20.93 -22.39 8.00
N LYS A 88 21.45 -23.39 8.70
CA LYS A 88 21.18 -23.66 10.10
C LYS A 88 22.39 -23.24 10.92
N VAL A 89 22.15 -22.36 11.89
CA VAL A 89 23.19 -21.73 12.72
C VAL A 89 23.00 -22.20 14.16
N SER A 90 24.09 -22.56 14.84
CA SER A 90 24.05 -23.09 16.21
C SER A 90 25.25 -22.64 17.04
N TRP A 91 25.03 -22.53 18.35
CA TRP A 91 26.04 -22.15 19.34
C TRP A 91 26.12 -23.21 20.44
N ASP A 92 27.34 -23.63 20.76
CA ASP A 92 27.64 -24.50 21.91
C ASP A 92 28.07 -23.62 23.08
N LEU A 93 27.21 -23.50 24.09
CA LEU A 93 27.35 -22.49 25.16
C LEU A 93 27.47 -23.16 26.53
N THR A 94 28.41 -22.68 27.35
CA THR A 94 28.53 -23.05 28.77
C THR A 94 28.31 -21.81 29.64
N LEU A 95 27.19 -21.77 30.36
CA LEU A 95 26.82 -20.63 31.21
C LEU A 95 27.10 -20.93 32.68
N LYS A 96 27.77 -19.99 33.36
CA LYS A 96 27.92 -20.03 34.82
C LYS A 96 26.60 -19.64 35.51
N PRO A 97 26.32 -20.13 36.73
CA PRO A 97 25.14 -19.73 37.48
C PRO A 97 24.99 -18.20 37.56
N ARG A 98 23.78 -17.70 37.26
CA ARG A 98 23.42 -16.27 37.32
C ARG A 98 24.24 -15.34 36.40
N THR A 99 24.83 -15.88 35.34
CA THR A 99 25.51 -15.06 34.31
C THR A 99 24.58 -14.91 33.09
N PRO A 100 24.12 -13.69 32.76
CA PRO A 100 23.36 -13.47 31.53
C PRO A 100 24.27 -13.61 30.31
N LEU A 101 23.69 -14.06 29.19
CA LEU A 101 24.34 -14.09 27.88
C LEU A 101 23.32 -13.59 26.86
N ASP A 102 23.71 -12.58 26.09
CA ASP A 102 22.94 -12.06 24.97
C ASP A 102 23.57 -12.53 23.65
N ILE A 103 22.73 -13.00 22.73
CA ILE A 103 23.14 -13.35 21.37
C ILE A 103 22.40 -12.42 20.42
N THR A 104 23.14 -11.44 19.90
CA THR A 104 22.62 -10.44 18.99
C THR A 104 22.95 -10.81 17.55
N PHE A 105 21.97 -10.63 16.65
CA PHE A 105 22.21 -10.68 15.21
C PHE A 105 21.34 -9.66 14.49
N SER A 106 21.82 -9.16 13.35
CA SER A 106 21.07 -8.26 12.47
C SER A 106 20.69 -8.96 11.17
N ILE A 107 19.47 -8.73 10.68
CA ILE A 107 19.00 -9.21 9.37
C ILE A 107 18.83 -7.99 8.46
N GLN A 108 19.57 -7.96 7.35
CA GLN A 108 19.63 -6.81 6.46
C GLN A 108 19.27 -7.21 5.02
N PRO A 109 18.01 -7.04 4.61
CA PRO A 109 17.64 -7.20 3.20
C PRO A 109 18.12 -5.99 2.38
N SER A 110 18.66 -6.24 1.19
CA SER A 110 19.07 -5.21 0.24
C SER A 110 18.76 -5.64 -1.21
N GLU A 111 18.54 -4.65 -2.07
CA GLU A 111 18.50 -4.81 -3.53
C GLU A 111 19.74 -4.14 -4.14
N GLY A 112 20.45 -4.83 -5.04
CA GLY A 112 21.65 -4.31 -5.70
C GLY A 112 22.97 -4.55 -4.95
N GLU A 113 23.90 -3.59 -5.05
CA GLU A 113 25.26 -3.68 -4.45
C GLU A 113 25.46 -2.82 -3.18
N GLY A 114 24.38 -2.26 -2.63
CA GLY A 114 24.45 -1.48 -1.40
C GLY A 114 24.85 -2.36 -0.20
N ILE A 115 26.01 -2.08 0.38
CA ILE A 115 26.42 -2.61 1.69
C ILE A 115 26.01 -1.58 2.74
N HIS A 116 25.15 -1.98 3.67
CA HIS A 116 24.76 -1.13 4.80
C HIS A 116 25.66 -1.45 5.99
N ARG A 117 26.19 -0.41 6.64
CA ARG A 117 26.93 -0.57 7.89
C ARG A 117 25.96 -0.93 9.00
N VAL A 118 26.27 -1.97 9.77
CA VAL A 118 25.52 -2.35 10.97
C VAL A 118 25.93 -1.41 12.11
N ASP A 119 25.00 -0.58 12.56
CA ASP A 119 25.14 0.13 13.84
C ASP A 119 25.03 -0.85 15.01
N SER A 120 25.49 -0.47 16.21
CA SER A 120 25.31 -1.33 17.38
C SER A 120 23.82 -1.52 17.71
N PHE A 121 23.46 -2.61 18.36
CA PHE A 121 22.07 -2.86 18.78
C PHE A 121 21.51 -1.72 19.63
N ASP A 122 22.30 -1.21 20.57
CA ASP A 122 21.90 -0.11 21.45
C ASP A 122 21.67 1.19 20.68
N ASP A 123 22.51 1.49 19.68
CA ASP A 123 22.33 2.66 18.81
C ASP A 123 21.04 2.54 17.99
N VAL A 124 20.78 1.37 17.39
CA VAL A 124 19.57 1.11 16.61
C VAL A 124 18.32 1.19 17.51
N LEU A 125 18.37 0.59 18.69
CA LEU A 125 17.27 0.62 19.65
C LEU A 125 16.96 2.04 20.13
N THR A 126 18.00 2.85 20.37
CA THR A 126 17.85 4.26 20.75
C THR A 126 17.22 5.06 19.62
N LYS A 127 17.74 4.97 18.40
CA LYS A 127 17.16 5.62 17.20
C LYS A 127 15.70 5.21 16.98
N MET A 128 15.39 3.91 17.16
CA MET A 128 14.01 3.42 17.05
C MET A 128 13.12 4.07 18.12
N ARG A 129 13.52 4.09 19.39
CA ARG A 129 12.74 4.74 20.47
C ARG A 129 12.51 6.23 20.19
N ASP A 130 13.56 6.94 19.78
CA ASP A 130 13.48 8.36 19.45
C ASP A 130 12.49 8.62 18.30
N SER A 131 12.49 7.77 17.27
CA SER A 131 11.53 7.89 16.15
C SER A 131 10.07 7.72 16.59
N TYR A 132 9.80 6.88 17.60
CA TYR A 132 8.46 6.71 18.16
C TYR A 132 8.06 7.89 19.06
N HIS A 133 9.02 8.45 19.80
CA HIS A 133 8.78 9.67 20.56
C HIS A 133 8.49 10.86 19.65
N GLU A 134 9.24 11.01 18.56
CA GLU A 134 9.00 12.04 17.56
C GLU A 134 7.65 11.88 16.87
N TRP A 135 7.30 10.67 16.44
CA TRP A 135 5.97 10.36 15.91
C TRP A 135 4.86 10.80 16.87
N ARG A 136 4.94 10.40 18.16
CA ARG A 136 3.94 10.79 19.16
C ARG A 136 3.85 12.30 19.35
N ARG A 137 4.98 13.01 19.34
CA ARG A 137 5.00 14.49 19.44
C ARG A 137 4.36 15.17 18.23
N GLY A 138 4.41 14.53 17.06
CA GLY A 138 3.76 15.01 15.84
C GLY A 138 2.25 14.74 15.78
N CYS A 139 1.69 14.00 16.74
CA CYS A 139 0.27 13.69 16.80
C CYS A 139 -0.44 14.54 17.86
N ALA A 140 -1.71 14.84 17.63
CA ALA A 140 -2.60 15.41 18.64
C ALA A 140 -2.73 14.46 19.84
N MET A 141 -2.61 15.00 21.05
CA MET A 141 -2.78 14.24 22.28
C MET A 141 -4.22 14.33 22.76
N LEU A 142 -4.87 13.18 22.86
CA LEU A 142 -6.25 13.02 23.30
C LEU A 142 -6.26 12.35 24.67
N GLU A 143 -6.83 13.01 25.67
CA GLU A 143 -6.99 12.48 27.02
C GLU A 143 -8.46 12.55 27.43
N THR A 144 -8.93 11.48 28.07
CA THR A 144 -10.28 11.37 28.60
C THR A 144 -10.25 10.94 30.05
N ASN A 145 -11.39 11.04 30.76
CA ASN A 145 -11.54 10.51 32.11
C ASN A 145 -11.73 8.96 32.14
N ASN A 146 -11.49 8.26 31.02
CA ASN A 146 -11.58 6.81 30.91
C ASN A 146 -10.22 6.21 30.53
N GLU A 147 -9.55 5.61 31.51
CA GLU A 147 -8.23 4.98 31.36
C GLU A 147 -8.18 3.85 30.31
N LEU A 148 -9.27 3.09 30.15
CA LEU A 148 -9.30 2.04 29.13
C LEU A 148 -9.32 2.65 27.73
N PHE A 149 -10.09 3.72 27.55
CA PHE A 149 -10.17 4.42 26.28
C PHE A 149 -8.84 5.13 25.95
N ASN A 150 -8.19 5.74 26.94
CA ASN A 150 -6.87 6.34 26.77
C ASN A 150 -5.85 5.29 26.29
N ARG A 151 -5.79 4.10 26.91
CA ARG A 151 -4.91 3.00 26.47
C ARG A 151 -5.23 2.51 25.06
N LEU A 152 -6.51 2.46 24.69
CA LEU A 152 -6.93 2.12 23.32
C LEU A 152 -6.42 3.16 22.32
N LEU A 153 -6.59 4.45 22.61
CA LEU A 153 -6.10 5.53 21.75
C LEU A 153 -4.57 5.49 21.61
N GLU A 154 -3.85 5.34 22.71
CA GLU A 154 -2.38 5.22 22.67
C GLU A 154 -1.93 4.04 21.81
N ARG A 155 -2.57 2.89 21.97
CA ARG A 155 -2.25 1.71 21.15
C ARG A 155 -2.56 1.96 19.67
N SER A 156 -3.72 2.53 19.35
CA SER A 156 -4.12 2.85 17.97
C SER A 156 -3.15 3.81 17.28
N VAL A 157 -2.60 4.80 17.99
CA VAL A 157 -1.59 5.73 17.44
C VAL A 157 -0.28 5.00 17.10
N LEU A 158 0.09 4.00 17.89
CA LEU A 158 1.28 3.16 17.63
C LEU A 158 1.02 2.15 16.50
N ASP A 159 -0.17 1.54 16.45
CA ASP A 159 -0.56 0.63 15.37
C ASP A 159 -0.64 1.36 14.02
N LEU A 160 -1.13 2.62 14.01
CA LEU A 160 -1.09 3.46 12.83
C LEU A 160 0.36 3.71 12.37
N ARG A 161 1.30 4.02 13.29
CA ARG A 161 2.71 4.24 12.94
C ARG A 161 3.34 3.06 12.20
N LEU A 162 2.99 1.83 12.60
CA LEU A 162 3.49 0.62 11.96
C LEU A 162 3.07 0.50 10.48
N LEU A 163 2.01 1.20 10.09
CA LEU A 163 1.46 1.21 8.74
C LEU A 163 1.78 2.50 7.97
N ILE A 164 2.55 3.43 8.54
CA ILE A 164 3.00 4.64 7.84
C ILE A 164 4.39 4.43 7.24
N GLU A 165 4.49 4.59 5.93
CA GLU A 165 5.75 4.71 5.21
C GLU A 165 6.21 6.17 5.17
N ASP A 166 7.53 6.38 5.35
CA ASP A 166 8.16 7.68 5.17
C ASP A 166 8.73 7.75 3.76
N THR A 167 8.07 8.53 2.90
CA THR A 167 8.44 8.68 1.49
C THR A 167 9.04 10.07 1.25
N PRO A 168 9.75 10.31 0.14
CA PRO A 168 10.21 11.66 -0.20
C PRO A 168 9.07 12.68 -0.41
N GLN A 169 7.81 12.22 -0.50
CA GLN A 169 6.62 13.07 -0.59
C GLN A 169 5.99 13.35 0.78
N GLY A 170 6.47 12.69 1.83
CA GLY A 170 5.94 12.74 3.19
C GLY A 170 5.40 11.38 3.65
N LEU A 171 4.62 11.43 4.73
CA LEU A 171 4.05 10.26 5.38
C LEU A 171 2.86 9.71 4.59
N VAL A 172 2.88 8.42 4.26
CA VAL A 172 1.83 7.77 3.46
C VAL A 172 1.40 6.47 4.15
N PRO A 173 0.09 6.26 4.37
CA PRO A 173 -0.40 4.98 4.85
C PRO A 173 -0.13 3.84 3.86
N THR A 174 0.10 2.66 4.40
CA THR A 174 0.08 1.39 3.70
C THR A 174 -1.07 0.55 4.25
N ALA A 175 -1.58 -0.39 3.44
CA ALA A 175 -2.80 -1.09 3.82
C ALA A 175 -2.60 -2.03 5.02
N GLY A 176 -1.81 -3.09 4.88
CA GLY A 176 -1.70 -4.05 5.99
C GLY A 176 -0.57 -5.05 5.85
N ILE A 177 0.20 -5.23 6.92
CA ILE A 177 1.23 -6.27 7.00
C ILE A 177 0.60 -7.65 7.32
N PRO A 178 1.17 -8.76 6.82
CA PRO A 178 2.31 -8.83 5.90
C PRO A 178 1.91 -8.81 4.41
N TRP A 179 0.61 -8.93 4.08
CA TRP A 179 0.15 -9.28 2.72
C TRP A 179 -0.05 -8.06 1.79
N PHE A 180 -0.34 -6.91 2.37
CA PHE A 180 -0.73 -5.67 1.70
C PHE A 180 0.17 -4.50 2.12
N ALA A 181 1.41 -4.78 2.48
CA ALA A 181 2.41 -3.79 2.88
C ALA A 181 2.91 -2.97 1.68
N CYS A 182 2.00 -2.14 1.13
CA CYS A 182 2.27 -1.17 0.07
C CYS A 182 1.23 -0.06 0.10
N VAL A 183 1.43 0.97 -0.72
CA VAL A 183 0.47 2.05 -0.87
C VAL A 183 -0.71 1.57 -1.70
N PHE A 184 -1.91 1.71 -1.13
CA PHE A 184 -3.19 1.61 -1.81
C PHE A 184 -3.83 2.99 -1.81
N GLY A 185 -4.20 3.51 -2.98
CA GLY A 185 -4.68 4.90 -3.11
C GLY A 185 -5.90 5.15 -2.24
N ARG A 186 -6.97 4.36 -2.43
CA ARG A 186 -8.19 4.43 -1.64
C ARG A 186 -7.95 4.33 -0.13
N ASP A 187 -7.25 3.29 0.31
CA ASP A 187 -6.99 3.02 1.72
C ASP A 187 -6.20 4.16 2.36
N SER A 188 -5.22 4.71 1.63
CA SER A 188 -4.44 5.88 2.07
C SER A 188 -5.29 7.12 2.19
N LEU A 189 -6.19 7.36 1.23
CA LEU A 189 -7.10 8.51 1.22
C LEU A 189 -8.09 8.46 2.38
N ILE A 190 -8.73 7.31 2.60
CA ILE A 190 -9.69 7.12 3.69
C ILE A 190 -8.99 7.22 5.05
N THR A 191 -7.83 6.56 5.21
CA THR A 191 -7.06 6.62 6.45
C THR A 191 -6.63 8.06 6.74
N SER A 192 -6.16 8.79 5.72
CA SER A 192 -5.78 10.20 5.85
C SER A 192 -6.96 11.08 6.26
N LEU A 193 -8.13 10.92 5.64
CA LEU A 193 -9.36 11.62 6.02
C LEU A 193 -9.72 11.37 7.49
N GLN A 194 -9.65 10.12 7.94
CA GLN A 194 -9.99 9.74 9.32
C GLN A 194 -8.94 10.20 10.35
N THR A 195 -7.72 10.51 9.92
CA THR A 195 -6.60 10.86 10.80
C THR A 195 -6.19 12.34 10.70
N LEU A 196 -6.92 13.18 9.97
CA LEU A 196 -6.66 14.62 9.87
C LEU A 196 -6.53 15.31 11.23
N MET A 197 -7.43 15.00 12.17
CA MET A 197 -7.38 15.54 13.54
C MET A 197 -6.16 15.05 14.31
N LEU A 198 -5.70 13.82 14.03
CA LEU A 198 -4.59 13.21 14.74
C LEU A 198 -3.26 13.74 14.22
N ASN A 199 -3.02 13.67 12.92
CA ASN A 199 -1.78 14.12 12.29
C ASN A 199 -2.03 14.50 10.82
N PRO A 200 -2.19 15.79 10.51
CA PRO A 200 -2.48 16.24 9.15
C PRO A 200 -1.31 16.01 8.18
N GLN A 201 -0.09 15.73 8.65
CA GLN A 201 1.04 15.42 7.78
C GLN A 201 0.81 14.14 6.97
N ILE A 202 0.02 13.20 7.49
CA ILE A 202 -0.41 11.99 6.76
C ILE A 202 -1.22 12.37 5.52
N ALA A 203 -2.15 13.33 5.66
CA ALA A 203 -2.95 13.82 4.54
C ALA A 203 -2.09 14.56 3.51
N THR A 204 -1.19 15.45 3.94
CA THR A 204 -0.30 16.18 3.02
C THR A 204 0.63 15.22 2.26
N GLY A 205 1.22 14.23 2.94
CA GLY A 205 2.10 13.24 2.33
C GLY A 205 1.34 12.34 1.34
N THR A 206 0.14 11.90 1.70
CA THR A 206 -0.73 11.12 0.82
C THR A 206 -1.12 11.90 -0.43
N LEU A 207 -1.52 13.17 -0.30
CA LEU A 207 -1.86 14.02 -1.44
C LEU A 207 -0.67 14.19 -2.38
N ARG A 208 0.52 14.51 -1.85
CA ARG A 208 1.75 14.67 -2.66
C ARG A 208 2.15 13.37 -3.35
N PHE A 209 2.10 12.26 -2.63
CA PHE A 209 2.44 10.94 -3.17
C PHE A 209 1.51 10.53 -4.29
N LEU A 210 0.19 10.63 -4.08
CA LEU A 210 -0.80 10.25 -5.09
C LEU A 210 -0.85 11.22 -6.27
N ALA A 211 -0.61 12.52 -6.06
CA ALA A 211 -0.47 13.49 -7.14
C ALA A 211 0.73 13.17 -8.06
N LYS A 212 1.86 12.74 -7.47
CA LYS A 212 3.05 12.31 -8.21
C LYS A 212 2.82 11.01 -8.99
N CYS A 213 2.00 10.11 -8.45
CA CYS A 213 1.65 8.82 -9.05
C CYS A 213 0.34 8.85 -9.85
N GLN A 214 -0.21 10.02 -10.15
CA GLN A 214 -1.46 10.14 -10.90
C GLN A 214 -1.25 9.73 -12.36
N GLY A 215 -2.27 9.07 -12.95
CA GLY A 215 -2.23 8.60 -14.33
C GLY A 215 -2.05 9.76 -15.31
N THR A 216 -1.28 9.50 -16.38
CA THR A 216 -0.89 10.50 -17.39
C THR A 216 -1.21 10.08 -18.82
N LYS A 217 -1.52 8.79 -19.03
CA LYS A 217 -1.81 8.21 -20.34
C LYS A 217 -2.94 7.20 -20.25
N VAL A 218 -3.45 6.79 -21.40
CA VAL A 218 -4.37 5.65 -21.50
C VAL A 218 -3.53 4.39 -21.69
N ASP A 219 -3.53 3.50 -20.69
CA ASP A 219 -2.81 2.23 -20.74
C ASP A 219 -3.69 1.08 -20.21
N PRO A 220 -4.26 0.24 -21.10
CA PRO A 220 -5.15 -0.84 -20.71
C PRO A 220 -4.52 -1.88 -19.78
N TRP A 221 -3.20 -2.10 -19.85
CA TRP A 221 -2.54 -3.07 -18.97
C TRP A 221 -2.60 -2.63 -17.51
N TYR A 222 -2.43 -1.32 -17.27
CA TYR A 222 -2.44 -0.74 -15.94
C TYR A 222 -3.82 -0.24 -15.48
N ASP A 223 -4.86 -0.32 -16.33
CA ASP A 223 -6.12 0.42 -16.17
C ASP A 223 -5.90 1.95 -16.01
N GLU A 224 -4.79 2.46 -16.55
CA GLU A 224 -4.39 3.86 -16.43
C GLU A 224 -5.20 4.74 -17.37
N GLU A 225 -5.66 5.86 -16.84
CA GLU A 225 -6.28 6.96 -17.59
C GLU A 225 -5.71 8.29 -17.07
N PRO A 226 -5.58 9.33 -17.93
CA PRO A 226 -5.15 10.65 -17.50
C PRO A 226 -6.01 11.19 -16.34
N GLY A 227 -5.35 11.58 -15.25
CA GLY A 227 -6.01 12.13 -14.06
C GLY A 227 -6.51 11.09 -13.05
N LYS A 228 -6.51 9.80 -13.38
CA LYS A 228 -6.93 8.74 -12.46
C LYS A 228 -5.93 8.54 -11.32
N ILE A 229 -6.43 8.31 -10.11
CA ILE A 229 -5.59 7.99 -8.94
C ILE A 229 -5.37 6.49 -8.86
N VAL A 230 -4.14 6.09 -8.53
CA VAL A 230 -3.70 4.69 -8.48
C VAL A 230 -4.51 3.86 -7.46
N HIS A 231 -4.80 2.61 -7.78
CA HIS A 231 -5.35 1.62 -6.86
C HIS A 231 -4.26 1.11 -5.92
N GLU A 232 -3.17 0.54 -6.45
CA GLU A 232 -2.03 0.09 -5.65
C GLU A 232 -0.68 0.14 -6.39
N ILE A 233 0.42 0.28 -5.64
CA ILE A 233 1.79 0.30 -6.15
C ILE A 233 2.65 -0.76 -5.46
N ARG A 234 3.15 -1.72 -6.22
CA ARG A 234 3.98 -2.85 -5.76
C ARG A 234 5.39 -2.75 -6.31
N LYS A 235 6.37 -2.98 -5.44
CA LYS A 235 7.81 -3.02 -5.77
C LYS A 235 8.36 -4.44 -5.92
N GLY A 236 7.47 -5.44 -5.86
CA GLY A 236 7.82 -6.86 -6.01
C GLY A 236 8.38 -7.18 -7.40
N GLU A 237 9.07 -8.31 -7.48
CA GLU A 237 9.67 -8.81 -8.71
C GLU A 237 8.62 -8.99 -9.82
N MET A 238 7.47 -9.59 -9.52
CA MET A 238 6.41 -9.83 -10.53
C MET A 238 5.86 -8.53 -11.11
N ALA A 239 5.80 -7.48 -10.30
CA ALA A 239 5.40 -6.15 -10.76
C ALA A 239 6.50 -5.50 -11.62
N LYS A 240 7.78 -5.60 -11.18
CA LYS A 240 8.94 -5.03 -11.89
C LYS A 240 9.22 -5.72 -13.23
N SER A 241 8.94 -7.03 -13.35
CA SER A 241 9.11 -7.81 -14.58
C SER A 241 7.94 -7.65 -15.56
N GLY A 242 6.86 -6.98 -15.16
CA GLY A 242 5.65 -6.83 -15.97
C GLY A 242 4.77 -8.09 -16.05
N GLU A 243 4.98 -9.07 -15.16
CA GLU A 243 4.12 -10.26 -15.06
C GLU A 243 2.71 -9.91 -14.54
N ILE A 244 2.60 -8.84 -13.76
CA ILE A 244 1.35 -8.29 -13.24
C ILE A 244 1.35 -6.76 -13.40
N PRO A 245 0.18 -6.10 -13.46
CA PRO A 245 0.12 -4.65 -13.68
C PRO A 245 0.41 -3.82 -12.42
N HIS A 246 0.73 -4.44 -11.30
CA HIS A 246 0.75 -3.78 -9.99
C HIS A 246 1.96 -2.90 -9.73
N SER A 247 2.85 -2.65 -10.71
CA SER A 247 3.93 -1.66 -10.56
C SER A 247 3.39 -0.23 -10.48
N ALA A 248 2.22 0.03 -11.07
CA ALA A 248 1.35 1.18 -10.85
C ALA A 248 -0.05 0.85 -11.39
N TYR A 249 -0.87 0.14 -10.61
CA TYR A 249 -2.17 -0.33 -11.08
C TYR A 249 -3.29 0.64 -10.69
N TYR A 250 -4.16 0.99 -11.65
CA TYR A 250 -5.20 2.03 -11.51
C TYR A 250 -6.63 1.46 -11.52
N GLY A 251 -6.81 0.19 -11.14
CA GLY A 251 -8.12 -0.45 -11.02
C GLY A 251 -8.96 0.03 -9.83
N SER A 252 -9.14 1.34 -9.67
CA SER A 252 -9.95 1.97 -8.62
C SER A 252 -10.83 3.05 -9.22
N VAL A 253 -12.14 2.94 -9.00
CA VAL A 253 -13.13 3.94 -9.41
C VAL A 253 -13.35 5.02 -8.34
N ASP A 254 -13.08 4.68 -7.08
CA ASP A 254 -13.35 5.49 -5.90
C ASP A 254 -12.17 6.39 -5.49
N ALA A 255 -10.92 6.03 -5.80
CA ALA A 255 -9.75 6.79 -5.36
C ALA A 255 -9.70 8.22 -5.93
N THR A 256 -10.12 8.43 -7.18
CA THR A 256 -10.07 9.76 -7.80
C THR A 256 -11.02 10.78 -7.14
N PRO A 257 -12.33 10.49 -6.91
CA PRO A 257 -13.17 11.39 -6.13
C PRO A 257 -12.74 11.48 -4.65
N LEU A 258 -12.24 10.39 -4.04
CA LEU A 258 -11.71 10.45 -2.67
C LEU A 258 -10.46 11.34 -2.54
N PHE A 259 -9.64 11.45 -3.58
CA PHE A 259 -8.49 12.36 -3.62
C PHE A 259 -8.93 13.82 -3.54
N LEU A 260 -9.97 14.18 -4.28
CA LEU A 260 -10.57 15.51 -4.21
C LEU A 260 -11.17 15.79 -2.84
N MET A 261 -11.86 14.81 -2.24
CA MET A 261 -12.39 14.92 -0.88
C MET A 261 -11.27 15.12 0.16
N LEU A 262 -10.18 14.35 0.09
CA LEU A 262 -9.05 14.54 1.01
C LEU A 262 -8.43 15.94 0.81
N PHE A 263 -8.27 16.38 -0.43
CA PHE A 263 -7.71 17.69 -0.73
C PHE A 263 -8.55 18.81 -0.11
N THR A 264 -9.86 18.81 -0.34
CA THR A 264 -10.76 19.84 0.20
C THR A 264 -10.85 19.83 1.72
N GLU A 265 -10.92 18.65 2.35
CA GLU A 265 -10.89 18.53 3.81
C GLU A 265 -9.53 19.00 4.38
N THR A 266 -8.42 18.67 3.73
CA THR A 266 -7.09 19.16 4.14
C THR A 266 -7.02 20.69 4.09
N MET A 267 -7.62 21.32 3.07
CA MET A 267 -7.70 22.77 2.98
C MET A 267 -8.62 23.39 4.04
N ARG A 268 -9.69 22.70 4.47
CA ARG A 268 -10.51 23.15 5.62
C ARG A 268 -9.73 23.12 6.93
N TRP A 269 -8.83 22.14 7.10
CA TRP A 269 -8.01 21.98 8.31
C TRP A 269 -6.81 22.92 8.36
N LEU A 270 -6.08 23.06 7.25
CA LEU A 270 -4.80 23.75 7.22
C LEU A 270 -4.86 25.13 6.56
N ASP A 271 -5.74 25.31 5.58
CA ASP A 271 -5.82 26.47 4.67
C ASP A 271 -4.44 26.94 4.16
N ASP A 272 -3.55 25.98 3.87
CA ASP A 272 -2.19 26.20 3.40
C ASP A 272 -2.17 26.54 1.90
N ASP A 273 -1.84 27.79 1.57
CA ASP A 273 -1.78 28.27 0.20
C ASP A 273 -0.68 27.63 -0.65
N GLU A 274 0.47 27.28 -0.06
CA GLU A 274 1.56 26.62 -0.80
C GLU A 274 1.13 25.21 -1.20
N LEU A 275 0.56 24.46 -0.25
CA LEU A 275 0.01 23.13 -0.51
C LEU A 275 -1.16 23.19 -1.50
N PHE A 276 -2.02 24.21 -1.40
CA PHE A 276 -3.10 24.42 -2.35
C PHE A 276 -2.56 24.54 -3.78
N GLN A 277 -1.58 25.42 -4.01
CA GLN A 277 -0.98 25.61 -5.33
C GLN A 277 -0.23 24.37 -5.82
N GLU A 278 0.42 23.63 -4.92
CA GLU A 278 1.11 22.38 -5.23
C GLU A 278 0.16 21.30 -5.75
N ILE A 279 -0.98 21.10 -5.08
CA ILE A 279 -1.91 20.00 -5.35
C ILE A 279 -2.99 20.34 -6.39
N LEU A 280 -3.32 21.63 -6.56
CA LEU A 280 -4.37 22.07 -7.48
C LEU A 280 -4.24 21.52 -8.92
N PRO A 281 -3.06 21.43 -9.55
CA PRO A 281 -2.93 20.83 -10.88
C PRO A 281 -3.37 19.36 -10.93
N ALA A 282 -3.05 18.57 -9.90
CA ALA A 282 -3.49 17.18 -9.81
C ALA A 282 -4.99 17.07 -9.55
N ALA A 283 -5.54 17.96 -8.71
CA ALA A 283 -6.98 18.05 -8.47
C ALA A 283 -7.77 18.41 -9.74
N LYS A 284 -7.27 19.35 -10.56
CA LYS A 284 -7.89 19.68 -11.86
C LYS A 284 -7.90 18.47 -12.81
N ARG A 285 -6.79 17.73 -12.91
CA ARG A 285 -6.76 16.48 -13.70
C ARG A 285 -7.70 15.40 -13.16
N ALA A 286 -7.88 15.30 -11.85
CA ALA A 286 -8.84 14.37 -11.25
C ALA A 286 -10.30 14.73 -11.62
N LEU A 287 -10.63 16.03 -11.62
CA LEU A 287 -11.94 16.51 -12.11
C LEU A 287 -12.12 16.23 -13.61
N GLU A 288 -11.09 16.45 -14.43
CA GLU A 288 -11.10 16.11 -15.85
C GLU A 288 -11.25 14.60 -16.09
N TRP A 289 -10.65 13.76 -15.24
CA TRP A 289 -10.84 12.32 -15.32
C TRP A 289 -12.30 11.94 -15.08
N MET A 290 -12.92 12.49 -14.03
CA MET A 290 -14.34 12.22 -13.73
C MET A 290 -15.27 12.60 -14.90
N GLU A 291 -14.92 13.63 -15.66
CA GLU A 291 -15.71 14.11 -16.82
C GLU A 291 -15.45 13.32 -18.11
N ASN A 292 -14.20 12.95 -18.39
CA ASN A 292 -13.82 12.40 -19.70
C ASN A 292 -13.65 10.88 -19.73
N TYR A 293 -13.42 10.26 -18.57
CA TYR A 293 -13.12 8.83 -18.43
C TYR A 293 -14.01 8.14 -17.39
N GLY A 294 -14.48 8.91 -16.39
CA GLY A 294 -15.34 8.41 -15.33
C GLY A 294 -16.79 8.21 -15.74
N ASP A 295 -17.30 8.93 -16.74
CA ASP A 295 -18.69 8.85 -17.21
C ASP A 295 -18.70 8.24 -18.63
N LEU A 296 -18.79 6.91 -18.73
CA LEU A 296 -18.53 6.21 -20.00
C LEU A 296 -19.71 6.30 -20.97
N ASP A 297 -20.93 6.43 -20.46
CA ASP A 297 -22.15 6.54 -21.27
C ASP A 297 -22.74 7.96 -21.32
N GLY A 298 -22.22 8.90 -20.52
CA GLY A 298 -22.61 10.30 -20.53
C GLY A 298 -23.87 10.61 -19.73
N ASP A 299 -24.31 9.71 -18.84
CA ASP A 299 -25.50 9.89 -18.00
C ASP A 299 -25.22 10.68 -16.71
N GLY A 300 -23.94 10.94 -16.43
CA GLY A 300 -23.45 11.72 -15.30
C GLY A 300 -23.00 10.89 -14.10
N TYR A 301 -23.11 9.57 -14.14
CA TYR A 301 -22.57 8.69 -13.10
C TYR A 301 -21.11 8.34 -13.35
N VAL A 302 -20.36 8.16 -12.24
CA VAL A 302 -18.98 7.66 -12.31
C VAL A 302 -19.00 6.14 -12.32
N GLU A 303 -18.38 5.58 -13.34
CA GLU A 303 -18.42 4.18 -13.71
C GLU A 303 -17.01 3.57 -13.82
N TYR A 304 -16.95 2.25 -13.87
CA TYR A 304 -15.73 1.54 -14.21
C TYR A 304 -15.93 0.44 -15.24
N LEU A 305 -14.86 0.22 -15.99
CA LEU A 305 -14.66 -0.90 -16.89
C LEU A 305 -13.22 -1.41 -16.70
N SER A 306 -13.07 -2.65 -16.23
CA SER A 306 -11.76 -3.30 -16.14
C SER A 306 -11.24 -3.60 -17.55
N ARG A 307 -10.15 -2.96 -17.94
CA ARG A 307 -9.46 -3.18 -19.23
C ARG A 307 -8.25 -4.10 -19.08
N SER A 308 -7.65 -4.16 -17.89
CA SER A 308 -6.49 -5.03 -17.64
C SER A 308 -6.87 -6.50 -17.59
N SER A 309 -6.17 -7.34 -18.36
CA SER A 309 -6.29 -8.79 -18.26
C SER A 309 -5.61 -9.38 -17.02
N GLY A 310 -4.70 -8.63 -16.38
CA GLY A 310 -4.02 -8.99 -15.14
C GLY A 310 -4.53 -8.24 -13.90
N GLY A 311 -5.58 -7.42 -14.07
CA GLY A 311 -6.16 -6.57 -13.04
C GLY A 311 -7.32 -7.21 -12.27
N ILE A 312 -7.99 -6.41 -11.45
CA ILE A 312 -9.17 -6.80 -10.69
C ILE A 312 -10.44 -6.45 -11.48
N ARG A 313 -11.41 -7.38 -11.46
CA ARG A 313 -12.70 -7.19 -12.13
C ARG A 313 -13.49 -6.05 -11.50
N ASN A 314 -13.60 -6.05 -10.18
CA ASN A 314 -14.39 -5.09 -9.42
C ASN A 314 -13.46 -4.00 -8.91
N GLN A 315 -13.72 -2.74 -9.25
CA GLN A 315 -12.81 -1.61 -8.96
C GLN A 315 -13.30 -0.69 -7.84
N GLY A 316 -14.36 -1.07 -7.11
CA GLY A 316 -14.83 -0.38 -5.90
C GLY A 316 -14.27 -0.97 -4.61
N TRP A 317 -14.77 -0.52 -3.44
CA TRP A 317 -14.34 -0.99 -2.11
C TRP A 317 -14.40 -2.52 -1.97
N LYS A 318 -15.40 -3.16 -2.60
CA LYS A 318 -15.52 -4.61 -2.63
C LYS A 318 -14.87 -5.15 -3.91
N ASP A 319 -13.56 -5.15 -4.00
CA ASP A 319 -12.80 -5.50 -5.22
C ASP A 319 -12.58 -7.01 -5.46
N SER A 320 -13.08 -7.87 -4.57
CA SER A 320 -13.03 -9.32 -4.74
C SER A 320 -13.86 -9.79 -5.96
N ARG A 321 -13.39 -10.80 -6.70
CA ARG A 321 -14.02 -11.25 -7.95
C ARG A 321 -15.52 -11.58 -7.86
N GLY A 322 -15.97 -12.12 -6.73
CA GLY A 322 -17.36 -12.53 -6.49
C GLY A 322 -18.20 -11.56 -5.66
N SER A 323 -17.74 -10.32 -5.44
CA SER A 323 -18.40 -9.37 -4.53
C SER A 323 -19.59 -8.63 -5.14
N LEU A 324 -19.68 -8.59 -6.47
CA LEU A 324 -20.69 -7.82 -7.20
C LEU A 324 -21.50 -8.76 -8.10
N THR A 325 -22.71 -9.08 -7.65
CA THR A 325 -23.64 -10.00 -8.30
C THR A 325 -25.04 -9.45 -8.25
N TYR A 326 -25.88 -9.87 -9.20
CA TYR A 326 -27.32 -9.72 -9.12
C TYR A 326 -27.90 -10.61 -8.00
N PRO A 327 -29.17 -10.41 -7.58
CA PRO A 327 -29.79 -11.21 -6.52
C PRO A 327 -29.83 -12.72 -6.78
N ASP A 328 -29.74 -13.15 -8.04
CA ASP A 328 -29.67 -14.55 -8.46
C ASP A 328 -28.23 -15.13 -8.43
N GLY A 329 -27.24 -14.33 -8.01
CA GLY A 329 -25.83 -14.70 -7.94
C GLY A 329 -25.09 -14.58 -9.27
N THR A 330 -25.76 -14.17 -10.36
CA THR A 330 -25.07 -13.92 -11.62
C THR A 330 -24.15 -12.70 -11.47
N PRO A 331 -22.91 -12.74 -11.98
CA PRO A 331 -22.03 -11.59 -11.87
C PRO A 331 -22.53 -10.38 -12.67
N VAL A 332 -22.31 -9.18 -12.14
CA VAL A 332 -22.63 -7.95 -12.88
C VAL A 332 -21.61 -7.76 -14.00
N GLU A 333 -22.08 -7.75 -15.24
CA GLU A 333 -21.25 -7.43 -16.41
C GLU A 333 -20.92 -5.94 -16.43
N SER A 334 -19.72 -5.59 -16.91
CA SER A 334 -19.31 -4.19 -17.08
C SER A 334 -20.18 -3.50 -18.13
N THR A 335 -20.52 -2.21 -18.06
CA THR A 335 -20.09 -1.09 -17.21
C THR A 335 -20.84 -1.02 -15.86
N VAL A 336 -20.18 -0.55 -14.79
CA VAL A 336 -20.77 -0.51 -13.43
C VAL A 336 -20.65 0.86 -12.78
N ALA A 337 -21.79 1.44 -12.41
CA ALA A 337 -21.91 2.59 -11.49
C ALA A 337 -22.20 2.11 -10.06
N LEU A 338 -21.28 2.37 -9.12
CA LEU A 338 -21.47 1.99 -7.71
C LEU A 338 -22.10 3.13 -6.90
N VAL A 339 -23.06 2.79 -6.05
CA VAL A 339 -23.88 3.74 -5.29
C VAL A 339 -23.04 4.64 -4.37
N GLU A 340 -22.04 4.08 -3.69
CA GLU A 340 -21.14 4.81 -2.79
C GLU A 340 -20.25 5.79 -3.56
N VAL A 341 -19.84 5.43 -4.78
CA VAL A 341 -18.97 6.25 -5.63
C VAL A 341 -19.70 7.50 -6.09
N GLN A 342 -21.01 7.41 -6.35
CA GLN A 342 -21.81 8.59 -6.70
C GLN A 342 -21.89 9.57 -5.52
N GLY A 343 -21.98 9.04 -4.30
CA GLY A 343 -21.87 9.85 -3.08
C GLY A 343 -20.52 10.56 -2.96
N TYR A 344 -19.41 9.86 -3.26
CA TYR A 344 -18.08 10.45 -3.27
C TYR A 344 -17.92 11.51 -4.38
N ALA A 345 -18.41 11.23 -5.58
CA ALA A 345 -18.39 12.15 -6.70
C ALA A 345 -19.17 13.43 -6.39
N TYR A 346 -20.38 13.30 -5.82
CA TYR A 346 -21.18 14.45 -5.38
C TYR A 346 -20.44 15.30 -4.33
N ARG A 347 -19.86 14.66 -3.31
CA ARG A 347 -19.09 15.34 -2.26
C ARG A 347 -17.86 16.04 -2.85
N ALA A 348 -17.10 15.36 -3.70
CA ALA A 348 -15.92 15.90 -4.37
C ALA A 348 -16.26 17.14 -5.21
N LEU A 349 -17.29 17.09 -6.05
CA LEU A 349 -17.73 18.21 -6.88
C LEU A 349 -18.19 19.40 -6.02
N SER A 350 -19.01 19.13 -4.99
CA SER A 350 -19.54 20.16 -4.09
C SER A 350 -18.43 20.85 -3.30
N ASP A 351 -17.51 20.07 -2.73
CA ASP A 351 -16.43 20.59 -1.89
C ASP A 351 -15.38 21.33 -2.72
N MET A 352 -15.07 20.84 -3.93
CA MET A 352 -14.19 21.56 -4.86
C MET A 352 -14.81 22.87 -5.33
N ALA A 353 -16.13 22.91 -5.57
CA ALA A 353 -16.82 24.15 -5.92
C ALA A 353 -16.69 25.18 -4.78
N GLU A 354 -16.90 24.77 -3.53
CA GLU A 354 -16.73 25.64 -2.36
C GLU A 354 -15.28 26.16 -2.24
N LEU A 355 -14.30 25.26 -2.31
CA LEU A 355 -12.88 25.59 -2.19
C LEU A 355 -12.42 26.56 -3.28
N LEU A 356 -12.75 26.26 -4.54
CA LEU A 356 -12.35 27.09 -5.68
C LEU A 356 -12.99 28.48 -5.62
N ARG A 357 -14.26 28.59 -5.19
CA ARG A 357 -14.89 29.89 -4.97
C ARG A 357 -14.16 30.69 -3.90
N ARG A 358 -13.82 30.05 -2.78
CA ARG A 358 -13.04 30.68 -1.69
C ARG A 358 -11.66 31.16 -2.16
N LYS A 359 -11.02 30.43 -3.08
CA LYS A 359 -9.72 30.77 -3.68
C LYS A 359 -9.84 31.67 -4.92
N GLY A 360 -11.03 32.16 -5.26
CA GLY A 360 -11.27 33.17 -6.30
C GLY A 360 -11.58 32.65 -7.71
N ASP A 361 -11.71 31.34 -7.90
CA ASP A 361 -12.03 30.71 -9.19
C ASP A 361 -13.54 30.42 -9.28
N ALA A 362 -14.33 31.49 -9.42
CA ALA A 362 -15.79 31.44 -9.39
C ALA A 362 -16.40 30.71 -10.60
N GLU A 363 -15.78 30.82 -11.77
CA GLU A 363 -16.28 30.20 -13.01
C GLU A 363 -16.25 28.67 -12.93
N ILE A 364 -15.11 28.10 -12.52
CA ILE A 364 -15.01 26.65 -12.34
C ILE A 364 -15.91 26.22 -11.18
N ALA A 365 -15.99 27.00 -10.11
CA ALA A 365 -16.87 26.70 -8.97
C ALA A 365 -18.35 26.61 -9.36
N ASP A 366 -18.86 27.53 -10.18
CA ASP A 366 -20.25 27.50 -10.66
C ASP A 366 -20.52 26.23 -11.49
N ARG A 367 -19.61 25.87 -12.40
CA ARG A 367 -19.72 24.64 -13.22
C ARG A 367 -19.74 23.38 -12.36
N LEU A 368 -18.87 23.28 -11.36
CA LEU A 368 -18.82 22.13 -10.45
C LEU A 368 -20.08 22.02 -9.59
N ALA A 369 -20.60 23.16 -9.09
CA ALA A 369 -21.84 23.19 -8.31
C ALA A 369 -23.06 22.75 -9.13
N GLU A 370 -23.13 23.13 -10.41
CA GLU A 370 -24.17 22.67 -11.32
C GLU A 370 -24.08 21.15 -11.56
N LYS A 371 -22.88 20.62 -11.82
CA LYS A 371 -22.66 19.17 -11.96
C LYS A 371 -23.08 18.40 -10.72
N ALA A 372 -22.68 18.86 -9.53
CA ALA A 372 -23.10 18.25 -8.27
C ALA A 372 -24.63 18.27 -8.10
N SER A 373 -25.28 19.37 -8.47
CA SER A 373 -26.74 19.49 -8.41
C SER A 373 -27.46 18.56 -9.39
N ASN A 374 -26.92 18.39 -10.61
CA ASN A 374 -27.46 17.46 -11.60
C ASN A 374 -27.30 16.01 -11.14
N LEU A 375 -26.11 15.62 -10.65
CA LEU A 375 -25.86 14.28 -10.09
C LEU A 375 -26.84 13.96 -8.96
N LYS A 376 -27.05 14.90 -8.02
CA LYS A 376 -28.00 14.74 -6.91
C LYS A 376 -29.46 14.63 -7.37
N ARG A 377 -29.83 15.26 -8.49
CA ARG A 377 -31.19 15.18 -9.03
C ARG A 377 -31.45 13.87 -9.75
N ASN A 378 -30.43 13.31 -10.39
CA ASN A 378 -30.53 12.06 -11.14
C ASN A 378 -30.55 10.84 -10.20
N PHE A 379 -29.85 10.94 -9.07
CA PHE A 379 -29.80 9.94 -8.00
C PHE A 379 -31.05 9.98 -7.11
#